data_AF-A0A848FC77-F1
#
_entry.id   AF-A0A848FC77-F1
#
_cell.length_a   1.000
_cell.length_b   1.000
_cell.length_c   1.000
_cell.angle_alpha   90.00
_cell.angle_beta   90.00
_cell.angle_gamma   90.00
#
_symmetry.space_group_name_H-M   'P 1'
#
loop_
_entity.id
_entity.type
_entity.pdbx_description
1 polymer ?
#
loop_
_entity_poly.entity_id
_entity_poly.type
_entity_poly.pdbx_seq_one_letter_code
_entity_poly.pdbx_strand_id
1 'polypeptide(L)'
;MSLLLLGAGLGAAQAQDADPEHTREALAWLLAASRVAIPGTSSCHGAYGERGVATVGGLLSMQLAYLYRGDNVLSGQCQGGPERHCVLNITHAFGEDRSSARIEFAVRSGRLSAGSLRCVITP
;
A
#
# COMPACT_ATOMS: atom_id res chain seq x y z
N MET A 1 -13.12 -10.00 49.30
CA MET A 1 -13.57 -10.16 47.90
C MET A 1 -12.80 -9.18 47.05
N SER A 2 -11.67 -9.62 46.50
CA SER A 2 -10.80 -8.81 45.66
C SER A 2 -11.20 -9.00 44.21
N LEU A 3 -11.71 -7.96 43.55
CA LEU A 3 -11.86 -7.94 42.09
C LEU A 3 -10.56 -7.41 41.47
N LEU A 4 -9.84 -8.32 40.81
CA LEU A 4 -8.80 -8.01 39.84
C LEU A 4 -9.48 -7.54 38.54
N LEU A 5 -9.32 -6.27 38.19
CA LEU A 5 -9.61 -5.77 36.84
C LEU A 5 -8.33 -5.92 36.01
N LEU A 6 -8.23 -7.06 35.32
CA LEU A 6 -7.34 -7.24 34.17
C LEU A 6 -7.92 -6.45 32.99
N GLY A 7 -7.57 -5.17 32.90
CA GLY A 7 -7.75 -4.37 31.70
C GLY A 7 -6.76 -4.84 30.65
N ALA A 8 -7.20 -5.74 29.78
CA ALA A 8 -6.45 -6.18 28.61
C ALA A 8 -6.03 -4.99 27.75
N GLY A 9 -4.74 -4.96 27.41
CA GLY A 9 -4.14 -3.97 26.55
C GLY A 9 -4.82 -3.90 25.19
N LEU A 10 -5.57 -2.83 24.97
CA LEU A 10 -5.75 -2.29 23.64
C LEU A 10 -4.50 -1.47 23.36
N GLY A 11 -3.47 -2.15 22.84
CA GLY A 11 -2.45 -1.49 22.07
C GLY A 11 -3.16 -0.82 20.89
N ALA A 12 -3.55 0.44 21.07
CA ALA A 12 -3.84 1.31 19.95
C ALA A 12 -2.58 1.25 19.09
N ALA A 13 -2.64 0.54 17.97
CA ALA A 13 -1.65 0.68 16.92
C ALA A 13 -1.57 2.18 16.69
N GLN A 14 -0.46 2.78 17.13
CA GLN A 14 -0.25 4.20 16.98
C GLN A 14 -0.44 4.46 15.49
N ALA A 15 -1.44 5.27 15.16
CA ALA A 15 -1.39 6.02 13.93
C ALA A 15 -0.09 6.83 14.04
N GLN A 16 1.03 6.23 13.61
CA GLN A 16 2.20 7.00 13.25
C GLN A 16 1.65 8.01 12.26
N ASP A 17 1.67 9.28 12.65
CA ASP A 17 1.30 10.37 11.76
C ASP A 17 2.00 10.10 10.44
N ALA A 18 1.21 9.75 9.43
CA ALA A 18 1.74 9.44 8.13
C ALA A 18 2.41 10.72 7.64
N ASP A 19 3.74 10.73 7.56
CA ASP A 19 4.46 11.87 7.04
C ASP A 19 4.00 12.10 5.59
N PRO A 20 3.37 13.24 5.27
CA PRO A 20 2.85 13.49 3.93
C PRO A 20 3.95 13.48 2.87
N GLU A 21 5.18 13.88 3.22
CA GLU A 21 6.30 13.88 2.27
C GLU A 21 6.77 12.47 1.96
N HIS A 22 6.87 11.59 2.97
CA HIS A 22 7.20 10.19 2.75
C HIS A 22 6.11 9.44 1.97
N THR A 23 4.84 9.77 2.25
CA THR A 23 3.71 9.22 1.51
C THR A 23 3.76 9.66 0.05
N ARG A 24 4.00 10.96 -0.20
CA ARG A 24 4.15 11.53 -1.54
C ARG A 24 5.30 10.89 -2.30
N GLU A 25 6.44 10.64 -1.66
CA GLU A 25 7.59 9.96 -2.28
C GLU A 25 7.23 8.53 -2.71
N ALA A 26 6.70 7.71 -1.80
CA ALA A 26 6.35 6.33 -2.11
C ALA A 26 5.31 6.25 -3.24
N LEU A 27 4.29 7.11 -3.20
CA LEU A 27 3.29 7.18 -4.25
C LEU A 27 3.88 7.64 -5.59
N ALA A 28 4.79 8.63 -5.58
CA ALA A 28 5.44 9.12 -6.79
C ALA A 28 6.23 8.01 -7.52
N TRP A 29 6.92 7.13 -6.77
CA TRP A 29 7.61 5.99 -7.37
C TRP A 29 6.67 5.01 -8.06
N LEU A 30 5.53 4.70 -7.45
CA LEU A 30 4.53 3.81 -8.05
C LEU A 30 3.87 4.45 -9.28
N LEU A 31 3.56 5.74 -9.23
CA LEU A 31 3.01 6.48 -10.37
C LEU A 31 4.00 6.55 -11.54
N ALA A 32 5.29 6.83 -11.26
CA ALA A 32 6.35 6.82 -12.26
C ALA A 32 6.53 5.42 -12.89
N ALA A 33 6.27 4.38 -12.11
CA ALA A 33 6.29 2.98 -12.54
C ALA A 33 4.96 2.48 -13.12
N SER A 34 3.97 3.34 -13.38
CA SER A 34 2.60 2.93 -13.80
C SER A 34 2.55 1.97 -14.99
N ARG A 35 3.51 2.05 -15.93
CA ARG A 35 3.59 1.17 -17.10
C ARG A 35 4.40 -0.12 -16.87
N VAL A 36 4.98 -0.30 -15.69
CA VAL A 36 5.77 -1.48 -15.34
C VAL A 36 4.83 -2.68 -15.21
N ALA A 37 5.14 -3.73 -15.96
CA ALA A 37 4.47 -5.02 -15.84
C ALA A 37 4.79 -5.67 -14.49
N ILE A 38 3.76 -6.18 -13.84
CA ILE A 38 3.88 -6.95 -12.60
C ILE A 38 4.20 -8.40 -12.98
N PRO A 39 5.35 -8.95 -12.55
CA PRO A 39 5.70 -10.34 -12.84
C PRO A 39 4.65 -11.30 -12.31
N GLY A 40 4.36 -12.38 -13.05
CA GLY A 40 3.40 -13.42 -12.63
C GLY A 40 3.74 -14.11 -11.30
N THR A 41 4.99 -13.99 -10.85
CA THR A 41 5.48 -14.53 -9.56
C THR A 41 5.36 -13.54 -8.39
N SER A 42 4.91 -12.30 -8.65
CA SER A 42 4.65 -11.31 -7.61
C SER A 42 3.30 -11.59 -6.95
N SER A 43 3.18 -11.36 -5.63
CA SER A 43 1.88 -11.38 -4.96
C SER A 43 1.00 -10.19 -5.34
N CYS A 44 1.56 -9.19 -6.04
CA CYS A 44 0.80 -8.12 -6.67
C CYS A 44 0.24 -8.52 -8.04
N HIS A 45 0.49 -9.73 -8.55
CA HIS A 45 -0.08 -10.14 -9.83
C HIS A 45 -1.59 -10.37 -9.68
N GLY A 46 -2.39 -9.89 -10.63
CA GLY A 46 -3.84 -9.99 -10.56
C GLY A 46 -4.55 -9.42 -11.79
N ALA A 47 -5.87 -9.55 -11.83
CA ALA A 47 -6.70 -8.99 -12.88
C ALA A 47 -7.22 -7.60 -12.44
N TYR A 48 -6.64 -6.53 -13.01
CA TYR A 48 -6.97 -5.15 -12.66
C TYR A 48 -7.84 -4.44 -13.70
N GLY A 49 -8.66 -5.19 -14.44
CA GLY A 49 -9.54 -4.64 -15.49
C GLY A 49 -8.84 -4.35 -16.83
N GLU A 50 -7.54 -4.57 -16.92
CA GLU A 50 -6.75 -4.43 -18.16
C GLU A 50 -6.93 -5.67 -19.06
N ARG A 51 -7.07 -5.48 -20.38
CA ARG A 51 -6.93 -6.59 -21.35
C ARG A 51 -5.44 -6.80 -21.61
N GLY A 52 -4.78 -7.67 -20.83
CA GLY A 52 -3.37 -8.02 -21.06
C GLY A 52 -2.59 -8.25 -19.78
N VAL A 53 -1.34 -7.78 -19.76
CA VAL A 53 -0.41 -7.96 -18.65
C VAL A 53 -0.79 -7.02 -17.51
N ALA A 54 -0.86 -7.54 -16.28
CA ALA A 54 -1.08 -6.73 -15.08
C ALA A 54 0.02 -5.67 -14.93
N THR A 55 -0.35 -4.42 -14.72
CA THR A 55 0.61 -3.32 -14.52
C THR A 55 0.48 -2.70 -13.13
N VAL A 56 1.54 -2.01 -12.69
CA VAL A 56 1.52 -1.19 -11.47
C VAL A 56 0.41 -0.13 -11.56
N GLY A 57 0.18 0.45 -12.74
CA GLY A 57 -0.88 1.41 -12.99
C GLY A 57 -2.26 0.82 -12.79
N GLY A 58 -2.55 -0.36 -13.34
CA GLY A 58 -3.82 -1.04 -13.14
C GLY A 58 -4.07 -1.40 -11.67
N LEU A 59 -3.06 -1.93 -10.98
CA LEU A 59 -3.12 -2.16 -9.54
C LEU A 59 -3.50 -0.88 -8.80
N LEU A 60 -2.77 0.22 -9.03
CA LEU A 60 -3.05 1.51 -8.38
C LEU A 60 -4.44 2.03 -8.71
N SER A 61 -4.86 2.00 -9.98
CA SER A 61 -6.18 2.45 -10.40
C SER A 61 -7.28 1.68 -9.67
N MET A 62 -7.14 0.36 -9.53
CA MET A 62 -8.12 -0.47 -8.80
C MET A 62 -8.19 -0.11 -7.32
N GLN A 63 -7.03 0.05 -6.66
CA GLN A 63 -6.98 0.41 -5.23
C GLN A 63 -7.49 1.84 -4.96
N LEU A 64 -7.30 2.76 -5.91
CA LEU A 64 -7.67 4.17 -5.75
C LEU A 64 -9.11 4.46 -6.22
N ALA A 65 -9.73 3.57 -7.01
CA ALA A 65 -11.02 3.80 -7.66
C ALA A 65 -12.16 4.13 -6.68
N TYR A 66 -12.11 3.60 -5.45
CA TYR A 66 -13.17 3.74 -4.46
C TYR A 66 -12.93 4.83 -3.42
N LEU A 67 -11.80 5.56 -3.52
CA LEU A 67 -11.43 6.58 -2.52
C LEU A 67 -12.16 7.93 -2.69
N TYR A 68 -13.21 7.99 -3.52
CA TYR A 68 -13.99 9.21 -3.75
C TYR A 68 -14.98 9.53 -2.62
N ARG A 69 -15.20 8.59 -1.68
CA ARG A 69 -16.07 8.74 -0.51
C ARG A 69 -15.50 7.98 0.69
N GLY A 70 -16.04 8.26 1.89
CA GLY A 70 -15.63 7.59 3.12
C GLY A 70 -14.31 8.11 3.71
N ASP A 71 -13.83 7.39 4.72
CA ASP A 71 -12.57 7.66 5.39
C ASP A 71 -11.46 6.91 4.67
N ASN A 72 -10.56 7.67 4.05
CA ASN A 72 -9.48 7.14 3.22
C ASN A 72 -8.14 7.57 3.80
N VAL A 73 -7.25 6.62 4.01
CA VAL A 73 -5.88 6.91 4.46
C VAL A 73 -4.90 6.32 3.47
N LEU A 74 -4.02 7.16 2.96
CA LEU A 74 -2.79 6.74 2.29
C LEU A 74 -1.64 7.07 3.21
N SER A 75 -0.80 6.08 3.49
CA SER A 75 0.42 6.28 4.24
C SER A 75 1.57 5.55 3.57
N GLY A 76 2.69 6.24 3.41
CA GLY A 76 3.86 5.67 2.76
C GLY A 76 5.15 6.02 3.47
N GLN A 77 6.13 5.16 3.26
CA GLN A 77 7.49 5.38 3.73
C GLN A 77 8.48 4.77 2.77
N CYS A 78 9.61 5.44 2.58
CA CYS A 78 10.78 4.91 1.89
C CYS A 78 11.96 4.96 2.84
N GLN A 79 12.69 3.85 2.96
CA GLN A 79 13.86 3.72 3.83
C GLN A 79 15.03 3.18 3.05
N GLY A 80 16.25 3.55 3.44
CA GLY A 80 17.48 3.11 2.79
C GLY A 80 18.14 4.19 1.94
N GLY A 81 19.34 3.87 1.44
CA GLY A 81 20.19 4.79 0.68
C GLY A 81 20.02 4.62 -0.83
N PRO A 82 21.04 4.13 -1.57
CA PRO A 82 20.98 3.96 -3.02
C PRO A 82 19.94 2.93 -3.50
N GLU A 83 19.67 1.91 -2.67
CA GLU A 83 18.51 1.03 -2.81
C GLU A 83 17.50 1.41 -1.72
N ARG A 84 16.35 1.95 -2.14
CA ARG A 84 15.28 2.32 -1.22
C ARG A 84 14.23 1.23 -1.19
N HIS A 85 13.85 0.82 0.00
CA HIS A 85 12.68 -0.01 0.24
C HIS A 85 11.52 0.89 0.61
N CYS A 86 10.46 0.83 -0.18
CA CYS A 86 9.27 1.64 -0.01
C CYS A 86 8.06 0.76 0.29
N VAL A 87 7.15 1.33 1.07
CA VAL A 87 5.85 0.75 1.39
C VAL A 87 4.80 1.83 1.18
N LEU A 88 3.70 1.48 0.51
CA LEU A 88 2.48 2.27 0.47
C LEU A 88 1.34 1.44 1.08
N ASN A 89 0.69 1.96 2.10
CA ASN A 89 -0.56 1.44 2.64
C ASN A 89 -1.70 2.34 2.16
N ILE A 90 -2.79 1.70 1.74
CA ILE A 90 -4.04 2.33 1.35
C ILE A 90 -5.10 1.67 2.20
N THR A 91 -5.89 2.45 2.94
CA THR A 91 -7.06 1.95 3.65
C THR A 91 -8.28 2.77 3.24
N HIS A 92 -9.40 2.08 3.10
CA HIS A 92 -10.70 2.66 2.78
C HIS A 92 -11.73 2.13 3.77
N ALA A 93 -12.56 3.02 4.29
CA ALA A 93 -13.74 2.67 5.07
C ALA A 93 -14.94 3.52 4.66
N PHE A 94 -16.02 2.87 4.22
CA PHE A 94 -17.30 3.53 3.95
C PHE A 94 -18.47 2.63 4.36
N GLY A 95 -19.11 2.96 5.48
CA GLY A 95 -20.15 2.10 6.06
C GLY A 95 -19.57 0.74 6.50
N GLU A 96 -20.08 -0.35 5.93
CA GLU A 96 -19.58 -1.71 6.17
C GLU A 96 -18.44 -2.09 5.22
N ASP A 97 -18.26 -1.35 4.12
CA ASP A 97 -17.19 -1.60 3.15
C ASP A 97 -15.85 -1.15 3.75
N ARG A 98 -14.93 -2.09 3.94
CA ARG A 98 -13.59 -1.83 4.47
C ARG A 98 -12.57 -2.61 3.68
N SER A 99 -11.70 -1.90 2.96
CA SER A 99 -10.60 -2.53 2.24
C SER A 99 -9.25 -1.92 2.64
N SER A 100 -8.20 -2.70 2.43
CA SER A 100 -6.83 -2.26 2.61
C SER A 100 -5.90 -2.91 1.59
N ALA A 101 -4.88 -2.17 1.19
CA ALA A 101 -3.79 -2.67 0.38
C ALA A 101 -2.47 -2.20 0.96
N ARG A 102 -1.52 -3.11 1.09
CA ARG A 102 -0.13 -2.83 1.42
C ARG A 102 0.73 -3.24 0.23
N ILE A 103 1.45 -2.29 -0.36
CA ILE A 103 2.30 -2.46 -1.53
C ILE A 103 3.74 -2.18 -1.11
N GLU A 104 4.57 -3.21 -1.11
CA GLU A 104 6.00 -3.12 -0.83
C GLU A 104 6.79 -3.26 -2.12
N PHE A 105 7.82 -2.44 -2.28
CA PHE A 105 8.67 -2.43 -3.47
C PHE A 105 10.03 -1.83 -3.16
N ALA A 106 11.02 -2.15 -3.99
CA ALA A 106 12.34 -1.54 -3.97
C ALA A 106 12.52 -0.61 -5.16
N VAL A 107 13.22 0.49 -4.94
CA VAL A 107 13.72 1.41 -5.97
C VAL A 107 15.22 1.23 -6.05
N ARG A 108 15.70 0.88 -7.25
CA ARG A 108 17.13 0.69 -7.55
C ARG A 108 17.50 1.58 -8.73
N SER A 109 18.57 2.35 -8.59
CA SER A 109 19.05 3.26 -9.65
C SER A 109 17.94 4.19 -10.19
N GLY A 110 17.08 4.69 -9.30
CA GLY A 110 15.98 5.60 -9.64
C GLY A 110 14.84 4.94 -10.42
N ARG A 111 14.68 3.62 -10.35
CA ARG A 111 13.56 2.89 -10.96
C ARG A 111 13.00 1.85 -10.00
N LEU A 112 11.69 1.65 -10.06
CA LEU A 112 11.05 0.55 -9.35
C LEU A 112 11.55 -0.80 -9.88
N SER A 113 11.94 -1.69 -8.98
CA SER A 113 12.35 -3.05 -9.29
C SER A 113 11.11 -3.96 -9.32
N ALA A 114 10.64 -4.33 -10.50
CA ALA A 114 9.40 -5.10 -10.67
C ALA A 114 9.40 -6.44 -9.88
N GLY A 115 10.55 -7.11 -9.80
CA GLY A 115 10.70 -8.37 -9.07
C GLY A 115 10.63 -8.24 -7.54
N SER A 116 10.69 -7.01 -7.02
CA SER A 116 10.56 -6.74 -5.59
C SER A 116 9.13 -6.46 -5.12
N LEU A 117 8.17 -6.35 -6.05
CA LEU A 117 6.78 -6.06 -5.74
C LEU A 117 6.18 -7.16 -4.87
N ARG A 118 5.66 -6.78 -3.71
CA ARG A 118 4.87 -7.62 -2.81
C ARG A 118 3.63 -6.86 -2.37
N CYS A 119 2.48 -7.52 -2.47
CA CYS A 119 1.20 -6.97 -2.07
C CYS A 119 0.52 -7.87 -1.04
N VAL A 120 -0.20 -7.23 -0.12
CA VAL A 120 -1.24 -7.83 0.71
C VAL A 120 -2.49 -6.98 0.50
N ILE A 121 -3.54 -7.58 -0.06
CA ILE A 121 -4.80 -6.90 -0.39
C ILE A 121 -5.91 -7.61 0.38
N THR A 122 -6.65 -6.83 1.17
CA THR A 122 -7.80 -7.28 1.95
C THR A 122 -9.02 -6.48 1.48
N PRO A 123 -10.01 -7.11 0.82
CA PRO A 123 -11.22 -6.45 0.36
C PRO A 123 -12.18 -6.10 1.50
#